data_AF-T1A1A7-F1
#
_entry.id   AF-T1A1A7-F1
#
_cell.length_a   1.000
_cell.length_b   1.000
_cell.length_c   1.000
_cell.angle_alpha   90.00
_cell.angle_beta   90.00
_cell.angle_gamma   90.00
#
_symmetry.space_group_name_H-M   'P 1'
#
loop_
_entity.id
_entity.type
_entity.pdbx_description
1 polymer ?
#
loop_
_entity_poly.entity_id
_entity_poly.type
_entity_poly.pdbx_seq_one_letter_code
_entity_poly.pdbx_strand_id
1 'polypeptide(L)'
;MHQGDFDGAQGVYHINAVDEVTQFEVVATVERISEAYLIPALQVLLEDFPFVIRGFHSDNGSEYINRRVAEMLGTLLVDFTKSRSRHSNDHALVESKNGAVVRKHRGYAHLPQKYTARLNAFNR
;
A
#
# COMPACT_ATOMS: atom_id res chain seq x y z
N MET A 1 4.83 -3.54 -1.76
CA MET A 1 5.54 -4.73 -2.31
C MET A 1 5.81 -4.52 -3.80
N HIS A 2 7.07 -4.63 -4.24
CA HIS A 2 7.47 -4.46 -5.64
C HIS A 2 7.46 -5.79 -6.42
N GLN A 3 7.00 -5.76 -7.68
CA GLN A 3 7.00 -6.91 -8.59
C GLN A 3 8.23 -6.99 -9.49
N GLY A 4 9.39 -6.58 -8.97
CA GLY A 4 10.70 -6.77 -9.59
C GLY A 4 10.92 -6.01 -10.89
N ASP A 5 12.19 -5.91 -11.28
CA ASP A 5 12.61 -5.29 -12.54
C ASP A 5 12.90 -6.37 -13.58
N PHE A 6 12.59 -6.09 -14.84
CA PHE A 6 12.91 -6.97 -15.97
C PHE A 6 13.45 -6.15 -17.13
N ASP A 7 14.65 -6.49 -17.62
CA ASP A 7 15.34 -5.78 -18.71
C ASP A 7 15.41 -4.25 -18.53
N GLY A 8 15.65 -3.79 -17.29
CA GLY A 8 15.73 -2.37 -16.93
C GLY A 8 14.38 -1.66 -16.82
N ALA A 9 13.26 -2.35 -17.07
CA ALA A 9 11.92 -1.83 -16.84
C ALA A 9 11.42 -2.20 -15.44
N GLN A 10 10.88 -1.21 -14.73
CA GLN A 10 10.30 -1.40 -13.40
C GLN A 10 8.97 -2.14 -13.46
N GLY A 11 8.74 -3.01 -12.48
CA GLY A 11 7.46 -3.65 -12.25
C GLY A 11 6.49 -2.74 -11.51
N VAL A 12 5.25 -3.21 -11.35
CA VAL A 12 4.26 -2.54 -10.49
C VAL A 12 4.63 -2.66 -9.02
N TYR A 13 4.06 -1.75 -8.23
CA TYR A 13 4.09 -1.80 -6.77
C TYR A 13 2.68 -2.01 -6.23
N HIS A 14 2.52 -2.99 -5.34
CA HIS A 14 1.30 -3.20 -4.58
C HIS A 14 1.40 -2.51 -3.22
N ILE A 15 0.42 -1.66 -2.92
CA ILE A 15 0.18 -1.05 -1.60
C ILE A 15 -0.82 -1.95 -0.90
N ASN A 16 -0.47 -2.45 0.28
CA ASN A 16 -1.34 -3.31 1.05
C ASN A 16 -1.72 -2.60 2.35
N ALA A 17 -3.01 -2.40 2.57
CA ALA A 17 -3.53 -1.82 3.80
C ALA A 17 -4.40 -2.85 4.52
N VAL A 18 -4.12 -3.04 5.80
CA VAL A 18 -4.74 -4.06 6.63
C VAL A 18 -5.27 -3.42 7.88
N ASP A 19 -6.52 -3.65 8.20
CA ASP A 19 -7.07 -3.32 9.51
C ASP A 19 -6.62 -4.35 10.55
N GLU A 20 -6.06 -3.86 11.66
CA GLU A 20 -5.42 -4.72 12.67
C GLU A 20 -6.42 -5.59 13.44
N VAL A 21 -7.68 -5.15 13.58
CA VAL A 21 -8.70 -5.84 14.39
C VAL A 21 -9.47 -6.83 13.55
N THR A 22 -10.10 -6.36 12.48
CA THR A 22 -10.99 -7.13 11.59
C THR A 22 -10.24 -7.95 10.58
N GLN A 23 -8.95 -7.69 10.36
CA GLN A 23 -8.13 -8.32 9.33
C GLN A 23 -8.58 -8.02 7.89
N PHE A 24 -9.52 -7.07 7.73
CA PHE A 24 -9.95 -6.57 6.43
C PHE A 24 -8.76 -5.96 5.68
N GLU A 25 -8.69 -6.23 4.38
CA GLU A 25 -7.51 -5.93 3.57
C GLU A 25 -7.93 -5.32 2.25
N VAL A 26 -7.29 -4.20 1.91
CA VAL A 26 -7.46 -3.52 0.62
C VAL A 26 -6.09 -3.42 -0.03
N VAL A 27 -6.03 -3.78 -1.31
CA VAL A 27 -4.80 -3.72 -2.10
C VAL A 27 -4.96 -2.72 -3.22
N ALA A 28 -4.07 -1.75 -3.30
CA ALA A 28 -3.93 -0.88 -4.46
C ALA A 28 -2.65 -1.22 -5.23
N THR A 29 -2.63 -0.93 -6.52
CA THR A 29 -1.46 -1.10 -7.39
C THR A 29 -1.11 0.24 -8.02
N VAL A 30 0.18 0.57 -8.01
CA VAL A 30 0.73 1.78 -8.62
C VAL A 30 1.91 1.43 -9.52
N GLU A 31 2.13 2.24 -10.53
CA GLU A 31 3.25 2.06 -11.46
C GLU A 31 4.59 2.40 -10.78
N ARG A 32 4.59 3.44 -9.94
CA ARG A 32 5.79 3.98 -9.28
C ARG A 32 5.48 4.39 -7.85
N ILE A 33 6.49 4.34 -7.01
CA ILE A 33 6.43 4.90 -5.65
C ILE A 33 6.83 6.38 -5.73
N SER A 34 5.88 7.24 -6.06
CA SER A 34 6.01 8.70 -5.90
C SER A 34 4.67 9.31 -5.54
N GLU A 35 4.67 10.51 -4.95
CA GLU A 35 3.44 11.17 -4.45
C GLU A 35 2.31 11.18 -5.48
N ALA A 36 2.63 11.48 -6.74
CA ALA A 36 1.66 11.61 -7.82
C ALA A 36 0.88 10.31 -8.09
N TYR A 37 1.48 9.15 -7.81
CA TYR A 37 0.83 7.85 -7.94
C TYR A 37 0.27 7.35 -6.60
N LEU A 38 0.95 7.64 -5.48
CA LEU A 38 0.56 7.17 -4.16
C LEU A 38 -0.67 7.89 -3.61
N ILE A 39 -0.74 9.23 -3.69
CA ILE A 39 -1.85 10.02 -3.15
C ILE A 39 -3.21 9.54 -3.70
N PRO A 40 -3.44 9.48 -5.04
CA PRO A 40 -4.73 9.03 -5.55
C PRO A 40 -5.02 7.56 -5.22
N ALA A 41 -3.99 6.70 -5.19
CA ALA A 41 -4.17 5.30 -4.81
C ALA A 41 -4.56 5.14 -3.34
N LEU A 42 -3.98 5.95 -2.44
CA LEU A 42 -4.31 5.96 -1.02
C LEU A 42 -5.73 6.49 -0.78
N GLN A 43 -6.16 7.54 -1.48
CA GLN A 43 -7.54 8.04 -1.34
C GLN A 43 -8.56 6.95 -1.66
N VAL A 44 -8.43 6.31 -2.81
CA VAL A 44 -9.30 5.19 -3.23
C VAL A 44 -9.23 4.05 -2.21
N LEU A 45 -8.02 3.68 -1.79
CA LEU A 45 -7.82 2.57 -0.85
C LEU A 45 -8.48 2.84 0.51
N LEU A 46 -8.46 4.08 0.98
CA LEU A 46 -9.08 4.47 2.26
C LEU A 46 -10.60 4.53 2.15
N GLU A 47 -11.14 4.91 0.99
CA GLU A 47 -12.58 4.91 0.70
C GLU A 47 -13.16 3.48 0.58
N ASP A 48 -12.35 2.51 0.17
CA ASP A 48 -12.77 1.10 0.00
C ASP A 48 -12.98 0.37 1.35
N PHE A 49 -12.57 0.95 2.48
CA PHE A 49 -12.87 0.38 3.79
C PHE A 49 -14.36 0.55 4.15
N PRO A 50 -15.09 -0.53 4.49
CA PRO A 50 -16.52 -0.46 4.80
C PRO A 50 -16.80 0.06 6.22
N PHE A 51 -15.84 0.75 6.84
CA PHE A 51 -15.91 1.27 8.21
C PHE A 51 -15.01 2.49 8.39
N VAL A 52 -15.26 3.23 9.47
CA VAL A 52 -14.51 4.45 9.81
C VAL A 52 -13.10 4.09 10.26
N ILE A 53 -12.11 4.57 9.52
CA ILE A 53 -10.69 4.45 9.87
C ILE A 53 -10.39 5.43 11.02
N ARG A 54 -9.80 4.94 12.11
CA ARG A 54 -9.46 5.74 13.30
C ARG A 54 -8.00 6.18 13.33
N GLY A 55 -7.12 5.35 12.80
CA GLY A 55 -5.67 5.58 12.77
C GLY A 55 -5.07 4.94 11.52
N PHE A 56 -3.94 5.46 11.08
CA PHE A 56 -3.22 4.96 9.92
C PHE A 56 -1.75 4.85 10.28
N HIS A 57 -1.22 3.65 10.13
CA HIS A 57 0.17 3.37 10.42
C HIS A 57 0.89 2.99 9.13
N SER A 58 1.90 3.76 8.75
CA SER A 58 2.78 3.40 7.64
C SER A 58 4.16 3.04 8.13
N ASP A 59 4.88 2.28 7.31
CA ASP A 59 6.30 2.07 7.53
C ASP A 59 7.12 3.35 7.30
N ASN A 60 8.41 3.23 7.57
CA ASN A 60 9.37 4.32 7.46
C ASN A 60 9.75 4.69 6.01
N GLY A 61 8.99 4.21 5.01
CA GLY A 61 9.18 4.61 3.62
C GLY A 61 9.09 6.13 3.47
N SER A 62 10.17 6.75 3.01
CA SER A 62 10.24 8.20 2.75
C SER A 62 9.11 8.72 1.87
N GLU A 63 8.54 7.83 1.06
CA GLU A 63 7.48 8.08 0.10
C GLU A 63 6.10 8.22 0.75
N TYR A 64 5.90 7.66 1.96
CA TYR A 64 4.72 7.87 2.79
C TYR A 64 4.91 9.00 3.82
N ILE A 65 6.17 9.38 4.09
CA ILE A 65 6.57 10.48 4.99
C ILE A 65 6.72 11.78 4.19
N ASN A 66 5.77 12.09 3.30
CA ASN A 66 5.75 13.41 2.66
C ASN A 66 4.63 14.27 3.26
N ARG A 67 4.90 15.58 3.38
CA ARG A 67 3.97 16.58 3.91
C ARG A 67 2.61 16.49 3.22
N ARG A 68 2.56 16.21 1.92
CA ARG A 68 1.31 16.10 1.16
C ARG A 68 0.50 14.85 1.51
N VAL A 69 1.16 13.72 1.76
CA VAL A 69 0.49 12.49 2.22
C VAL A 69 -0.05 12.70 3.64
N ALA A 70 0.73 13.35 4.51
CA ALA A 70 0.28 13.72 5.85
C ALA A 70 -0.87 14.74 5.83
N GLU A 71 -0.82 15.77 4.97
CA GLU A 71 -1.91 16.73 4.75
C GLU A 71 -3.20 16.03 4.27
N MET A 72 -3.06 15.09 3.33
CA MET A 72 -4.18 14.27 2.84
C MET A 72 -4.79 13.42 3.96
N LEU A 73 -3.97 12.68 4.72
CA LEU A 73 -4.43 11.84 5.83
C LEU A 73 -5.03 12.67 6.98
N GLY A 74 -4.46 13.84 7.27
CA GLY A 74 -4.98 14.79 8.26
C GLY A 74 -6.33 15.38 7.85
N THR A 75 -6.55 15.63 6.56
CA THR A 75 -7.87 16.02 6.02
C THR A 75 -8.88 14.88 6.17
N LEU A 76 -8.42 13.62 6.15
CA LEU A 76 -9.24 12.43 6.37
C LEU A 76 -9.40 12.07 7.87
N LEU A 77 -8.92 12.91 8.80
CA LEU A 77 -9.04 12.76 10.26
C LEU A 77 -8.38 11.51 10.85
N VAL A 78 -7.36 10.97 10.19
CA VAL A 78 -6.72 9.74 10.62
C VAL A 78 -5.43 10.03 11.39
N ASP A 79 -5.31 9.52 12.63
CA ASP A 79 -4.09 9.65 13.43
C ASP A 79 -2.94 8.89 12.74
N PHE A 80 -1.99 9.65 12.17
CA PHE A 80 -0.83 9.11 11.46
C PHE A 80 0.26 8.72 12.46
N THR A 81 0.57 7.42 12.52
CA THR A 81 1.65 6.91 13.37
C THR A 81 2.71 6.21 12.53
N LYS A 82 3.95 6.25 13.02
CA LYS A 82 5.14 5.76 12.34
C LYS A 82 5.78 4.66 13.15
N SER A 83 6.30 3.63 12.50
CA SER A 83 6.99 2.54 13.19
C SER A 83 8.33 2.98 13.78
N ARG A 84 8.74 2.32 14.86
CA ARG A 84 9.97 2.68 15.57
C ARG A 84 11.16 2.27 14.73
N SER A 85 12.18 3.14 14.70
CA SER A 85 13.43 2.83 14.01
C SER A 85 14.05 1.54 14.58
N ARG A 86 14.42 0.61 13.70
CA ARG A 86 15.04 -0.69 14.02
C ARG A 86 14.16 -1.73 14.75
N HIS A 87 12.84 -1.57 14.73
CA HIS A 87 11.91 -2.61 15.20
C HIS A 87 11.14 -3.22 14.02
N SER A 88 11.63 -4.36 13.51
CA SER A 88 11.02 -5.08 12.37
C SER A 88 9.60 -5.62 12.65
N ASN A 89 9.23 -5.76 13.93
CA ASN A 89 7.96 -6.38 14.30
C ASN A 89 6.74 -5.44 14.20
N ASP A 90 6.96 -4.13 14.05
CA ASP A 90 5.87 -3.15 13.98
C ASP A 90 4.99 -3.33 12.71
N HIS A 91 5.42 -4.15 11.72
CA HIS A 91 4.67 -4.43 10.49
C HIS A 91 4.43 -5.92 10.21
N ALA A 92 4.68 -6.80 11.19
CA ALA A 92 4.65 -8.25 10.97
C ALA A 92 3.32 -8.76 10.38
N LEU A 93 2.20 -8.11 10.73
CA LEU A 93 0.89 -8.44 10.19
C LEU A 93 0.79 -8.18 8.67
N VAL A 94 1.12 -6.97 8.24
CA VAL A 94 1.07 -6.57 6.82
C VAL A 94 2.08 -7.38 6.01
N GLU A 95 3.27 -7.63 6.55
CA GLU A 95 4.28 -8.48 5.91
C GLU A 95 3.79 -9.91 5.72
N SER A 96 3.12 -10.49 6.72
CA SER A 96 2.53 -11.84 6.62
C SER A 96 1.46 -11.90 5.52
N LYS A 97 0.59 -10.88 5.45
CA LYS A 97 -0.46 -10.78 4.43
C LYS A 97 0.07 -10.52 3.02
N ASN A 98 1.17 -9.79 2.88
CA ASN A 98 1.85 -9.66 1.59
C ASN A 98 2.23 -11.04 1.00
N GLY A 99 2.66 -11.98 1.84
CA GLY A 99 2.91 -13.37 1.44
C GLY A 99 1.62 -14.16 1.19
N ALA A 100 0.69 -14.15 2.16
CA ALA A 100 -0.48 -15.01 2.15
C ALA A 100 -1.53 -14.63 1.09
N VAL A 101 -1.66 -13.33 0.77
CA VAL A 101 -2.69 -12.78 -0.12
C VAL A 101 -2.06 -12.28 -1.41
N VAL A 102 -1.22 -11.24 -1.33
CA VAL A 102 -0.72 -10.56 -2.54
C VAL A 102 0.15 -11.50 -3.39
N ARG A 103 1.14 -12.20 -2.80
CA ARG A 103 1.97 -13.17 -3.55
C ARG A 103 1.16 -14.36 -4.04
N LYS A 104 0.19 -14.83 -3.27
CA LYS A 104 -0.68 -15.95 -3.68
C LYS A 104 -1.48 -15.62 -4.94
N HIS A 105 -1.96 -14.38 -5.06
CA HIS A 105 -2.76 -13.95 -6.22
C HIS A 105 -1.94 -13.38 -7.39
N ARG A 106 -0.73 -12.87 -7.14
CA ARG A 106 0.09 -12.19 -8.17
C ARG A 106 1.31 -12.98 -8.60
N GLY A 107 1.73 -13.97 -7.80
CA GLY A 107 2.97 -14.69 -7.99
C GLY A 107 4.21 -13.83 -7.72
N TYR A 108 5.34 -14.33 -8.23
CA TYR A 108 6.67 -13.73 -8.07
C TYR A 108 7.26 -13.20 -9.39
N ALA A 109 6.55 -13.39 -10.51
CA ALA A 109 7.02 -12.95 -11.81
C ALA A 109 6.94 -11.43 -11.95
N HIS A 110 7.75 -10.89 -12.85
CA HIS A 110 7.67 -9.48 -13.22
C HIS A 110 6.29 -9.14 -13.78
N LEU A 111 5.69 -8.08 -13.25
CA LEU A 111 4.42 -7.54 -13.72
C LEU A 111 4.62 -6.11 -14.25
N PRO A 112 4.55 -5.91 -15.57
CA PRO A 112 4.73 -4.60 -16.20
C PRO A 112 3.73 -3.53 -15.73
N GLN A 113 4.20 -2.28 -15.62
CA GLN A 113 3.43 -1.11 -15.19
C GLN A 113 2.10 -0.93 -15.95
N LYS A 114 2.05 -1.25 -17.25
CA LYS A 114 0.83 -1.15 -18.08
C LYS A 114 -0.37 -1.96 -17.57
N TYR A 115 -0.16 -2.92 -16.68
CA TYR A 115 -1.24 -3.72 -16.10
C TYR A 115 -1.85 -3.12 -14.84
N THR A 116 -1.34 -1.98 -14.34
CA THR A 116 -1.81 -1.33 -13.10
C THR A 116 -3.33 -1.16 -13.08
N ALA A 117 -3.95 -0.62 -14.14
CA ALA A 117 -5.39 -0.42 -14.20
C ALA A 117 -6.18 -1.74 -14.11
N ARG A 118 -5.71 -2.80 -14.78
CA ARG A 118 -6.34 -4.13 -14.72
C ARG A 118 -6.20 -4.76 -13.33
N LEU A 119 -5.06 -4.59 -12.70
CA LEU A 119 -4.80 -5.09 -11.35
C LEU A 119 -5.68 -4.37 -10.32
N ASN A 120 -5.86 -3.06 -10.45
CA ASN A 120 -6.77 -2.30 -9.60
C ASN A 120 -8.24 -2.69 -9.82
N ALA A 121 -8.64 -2.95 -11.07
CA ALA A 121 -9.99 -3.44 -11.35
C ALA A 121 -10.25 -4.83 -10.75
N PHE A 122 -9.24 -5.69 -10.65
CA PHE A 122 -9.35 -6.99 -9.99
C PHE A 122 -9.41 -6.88 -8.46
N ASN A 123 -8.82 -5.83 -7.87
CA ASN A 123 -8.74 -5.67 -6.42
C ASN A 123 -10.04 -5.17 -5.77
N ARG A 124 -11.03 -4.76 -6.57
CA ARG A 124 -12.31 -4.21 -6.13
C ARG A 124 -13.42 -5.25 -6.15
#